data_AF-A0A5E8AXV3-F1
#
_entry.id   AF-A0A5E8AXV3-F1
#
_cell.length_a   1.000
_cell.length_b   1.000
_cell.length_c   1.000
_cell.angle_alpha   90.00
_cell.angle_beta   90.00
_cell.angle_gamma   90.00
#
_symmetry.space_group_name_H-M   'P 1'
#
loop_
_entity.id
_entity.type
_entity.pdbx_description
1 polymer ?
#
loop_
_entity_poly.entity_id
_entity_poly.type
_entity_poly.pdbx_seq_one_letter_code
_entity_poly.pdbx_strand_id
1 'polypeptide(L)'
;MLNRRTLRIKAVQSYFALEQSIISDFEIANQQIADYFQPDLNSMEPQDAKLLRKKGKIAQTCFAEQHKNDVIQYPAEADDEMRKSVADAVTYFRNQVKKDKEAFQSRMLKDVDSIHDSYYLALMLPVEFALHVSKEKRKQLGNLSSEKIVVANDYNLADNKVVQALLDFEPLQQQLGQRSLSWSAYRDDTSIWYKDILKADEAYKAYQLLSNPTFEQDKEVVLHIVKRLFFKHPTIQTFMEEKDLYWEENSGIVKSLGVKTIKSYQGQGEPFQLLELSANLEDDLDYFRDLFKITFANNEEYEAIVAEKSKNWEIDRIALIDKVILKMAIAEMVHFPSIPVKVTINEFIEISKNYSTPKSKQFVNGLLDVLANDLAAKGVIKKSGRGLIDNK
;
A
#
# COMPACT_ATOMS: atom_id res chain seq x y z
N MET A 1 8.77 12.59 -1.96
CA MET A 1 9.76 11.65 -1.40
C MET A 1 9.02 10.82 -0.38
N LEU A 2 9.30 9.51 -0.39
CA LEU A 2 8.88 8.57 0.64
C LEU A 2 9.47 9.02 1.99
N ASN A 3 8.68 8.88 3.05
CA ASN A 3 9.11 9.24 4.39
C ASN A 3 8.62 8.19 5.40
N ARG A 4 9.16 8.26 6.63
CA ARG A 4 8.79 7.36 7.73
C ARG A 4 7.29 7.35 8.04
N ARG A 5 6.58 8.47 7.86
CA ARG A 5 5.12 8.53 8.08
C ARG A 5 4.38 7.63 7.10
N THR A 6 4.68 7.73 5.80
CA THR A 6 4.07 6.87 4.77
C THR A 6 4.40 5.40 5.02
N LEU A 7 5.62 5.09 5.45
CA LEU A 7 6.01 3.72 5.77
C LEU A 7 5.25 3.16 6.98
N ARG A 8 5.03 3.96 8.04
CA ARG A 8 4.16 3.54 9.17
C ARG A 8 2.74 3.23 8.71
N ILE A 9 2.16 4.07 7.87
CA ILE A 9 0.81 3.87 7.32
C ILE A 9 0.76 2.54 6.56
N LYS A 10 1.67 2.33 5.61
CA LYS A 10 1.75 1.07 4.85
C LYS A 10 1.98 -0.14 5.75
N ALA A 11 2.72 0.03 6.85
CA ALA A 11 3.00 -1.04 7.80
C ALA A 11 1.74 -1.41 8.58
N VAL A 12 0.99 -0.41 9.05
CA VAL A 12 -0.31 -0.58 9.70
C VAL A 12 -1.31 -1.25 8.76
N GLN A 13 -1.42 -0.80 7.51
CA GLN A 13 -2.31 -1.40 6.51
C GLN A 13 -1.94 -2.88 6.25
N SER A 14 -0.65 -3.17 6.04
CA SER A 14 -0.16 -4.52 5.78
C SER A 14 -0.37 -5.45 6.98
N TYR A 15 -0.10 -4.96 8.18
CA TYR A 15 -0.26 -5.74 9.41
C TYR A 15 -1.74 -5.94 9.76
N PHE A 16 -2.60 -4.95 9.55
CA PHE A 16 -4.04 -5.09 9.68
C PHE A 16 -4.60 -6.14 8.71
N ALA A 17 -4.16 -6.14 7.46
CA ALA A 17 -4.55 -7.15 6.48
C ALA A 17 -4.08 -8.56 6.88
N LEU A 18 -2.87 -8.68 7.44
CA LEU A 18 -2.37 -9.94 7.99
C LEU A 18 -3.25 -10.43 9.15
N GLU A 19 -3.58 -9.58 10.11
CA GLU A 19 -4.43 -9.95 11.26
C GLU A 19 -5.83 -10.40 10.79
N GLN A 20 -6.42 -9.72 9.80
CA GLN A 20 -7.67 -10.16 9.16
C GLN A 20 -7.52 -11.54 8.50
N SER A 21 -6.41 -11.79 7.81
CA SER A 21 -6.12 -13.09 7.19
C SER A 21 -6.04 -14.20 8.25
N ILE A 22 -5.35 -13.94 9.37
CA ILE A 22 -5.21 -14.89 10.48
C ILE A 22 -6.58 -15.19 11.11
N ILE A 23 -7.43 -14.19 11.32
CA ILE A 23 -8.80 -14.39 11.82
C ILE A 23 -9.58 -15.28 10.85
N SER A 24 -9.51 -15.00 9.54
CA SER A 24 -10.17 -15.80 8.51
C SER A 24 -9.65 -17.24 8.47
N ASP A 25 -8.34 -17.46 8.57
CA ASP A 25 -7.74 -18.79 8.58
C ASP A 25 -8.19 -19.60 9.80
N PHE A 26 -8.33 -18.94 10.96
CA PHE A 26 -8.85 -19.56 12.17
C PHE A 26 -10.30 -20.01 11.98
N GLU A 27 -11.15 -19.17 11.38
CA GLU A 27 -12.54 -19.52 11.08
C GLU A 27 -12.64 -20.68 10.08
N ILE A 28 -11.78 -20.71 9.05
CA ILE A 28 -11.71 -21.82 8.09
C ILE A 28 -11.30 -23.12 8.79
N ALA A 29 -10.27 -23.10 9.63
CA ALA A 29 -9.85 -24.27 10.40
C ALA A 29 -10.97 -24.77 11.32
N ASN A 30 -11.68 -23.85 11.97
CA ASN A 30 -12.82 -24.16 12.82
C ASN A 30 -14.00 -24.75 12.03
N GLN A 31 -14.22 -24.29 10.79
CA GLN A 31 -15.22 -24.83 9.89
C GLN A 31 -14.82 -26.23 9.37
N GLN A 32 -13.55 -26.49 9.08
CA GLN A 32 -13.07 -27.82 8.70
C GLN A 32 -13.36 -28.86 9.79
N ILE A 33 -13.21 -28.48 11.07
CA ILE A 33 -13.62 -29.35 12.19
C ILE A 33 -15.14 -29.58 12.15
N ALA A 34 -15.94 -28.53 11.93
CA ALA A 34 -17.40 -28.67 11.85
C ALA A 34 -17.84 -29.60 10.70
N ASP A 35 -17.17 -29.50 9.55
CA ASP A 35 -17.43 -30.28 8.35
C ASP A 35 -17.02 -31.75 8.53
N TYR A 36 -15.92 -32.01 9.24
CA TYR A 36 -15.46 -33.36 9.57
C TYR A 36 -16.53 -34.17 10.35
N PHE A 37 -17.34 -33.50 11.16
CA PHE A 37 -18.42 -34.11 11.93
C PHE A 37 -19.83 -33.86 11.34
N GLN A 38 -19.93 -33.55 10.04
CA GLN A 38 -21.23 -33.59 9.37
C GLN A 38 -21.63 -35.03 9.07
N PRO A 39 -22.94 -35.34 9.06
CA PRO A 39 -23.41 -36.64 8.62
C PRO A 39 -22.98 -36.92 7.18
N ASP A 40 -22.38 -38.07 6.92
CA ASP A 40 -22.09 -38.56 5.58
C ASP A 40 -23.39 -39.00 4.91
N LEU A 41 -23.83 -38.22 3.93
CA LEU A 41 -25.03 -38.48 3.15
C LEU A 41 -24.95 -39.77 2.32
N ASN A 42 -23.74 -40.31 2.11
CA ASN A 42 -23.52 -41.55 1.37
C ASN A 42 -23.38 -42.79 2.27
N SER A 43 -23.41 -42.62 3.58
CA SER A 43 -23.33 -43.74 4.53
C SER A 43 -24.55 -44.66 4.38
N MET A 44 -24.31 -45.96 4.25
CA MET A 44 -25.38 -46.98 4.25
C MET A 44 -25.94 -47.24 5.66
N GLU A 45 -25.26 -46.78 6.71
CA GLU A 45 -25.71 -46.89 8.10
C GLU A 45 -26.26 -45.54 8.61
N PRO A 46 -27.38 -45.55 9.37
CA PRO A 46 -27.91 -44.35 10.01
C PRO A 46 -26.91 -43.78 11.02
N GLN A 47 -26.52 -42.52 10.83
CA GLN A 47 -25.60 -41.84 11.72
C GLN A 47 -26.34 -41.00 12.77
N ASP A 48 -25.82 -40.97 14.00
CA ASP A 48 -26.35 -40.10 15.05
C ASP A 48 -25.85 -38.66 14.86
N ALA A 49 -26.64 -37.86 14.17
CA ALA A 49 -26.36 -36.45 13.92
C ALA A 49 -26.21 -35.62 15.22
N LYS A 50 -26.84 -36.01 16.34
CA LYS A 50 -26.68 -35.28 17.61
C LYS A 50 -25.32 -35.58 18.22
N LEU A 51 -24.90 -36.84 18.20
CA LEU A 51 -23.59 -37.26 18.68
C LEU A 51 -22.48 -36.57 17.87
N LEU A 52 -22.54 -36.62 16.54
CA LEU A 52 -21.56 -35.97 15.67
C LEU A 52 -21.46 -34.46 15.93
N ARG A 53 -22.60 -33.76 16.04
CA ARG A 53 -22.60 -32.33 16.42
C ARG A 53 -21.99 -32.08 17.81
N LYS A 54 -22.19 -32.97 18.78
CA LYS A 54 -21.54 -32.87 20.10
C LYS A 54 -20.03 -33.02 19.96
N LYS A 55 -19.55 -34.03 19.23
CA LYS A 55 -18.12 -34.24 18.96
C LYS A 55 -17.48 -33.01 18.30
N GLY A 56 -18.12 -32.48 17.26
CA GLY A 56 -17.66 -31.27 16.56
C GLY A 56 -17.51 -30.08 17.50
N LYS A 57 -18.50 -29.79 18.34
CA LYS A 57 -18.41 -28.69 19.32
C LYS A 57 -17.26 -28.87 20.32
N ILE A 58 -17.03 -30.09 20.79
CA ILE A 58 -15.91 -30.39 21.70
C ILE A 58 -14.58 -30.14 20.99
N ALA A 59 -14.41 -30.68 19.79
CA ALA A 59 -13.22 -30.50 18.98
C ALA A 59 -12.94 -29.02 18.68
N GLN A 60 -13.97 -28.23 18.31
CA GLN A 60 -13.85 -26.78 18.11
C GLN A 60 -13.43 -26.05 19.39
N THR A 61 -13.95 -26.47 20.55
CA THR A 61 -13.55 -25.90 21.85
C THR A 61 -12.09 -26.21 22.15
N CYS A 62 -11.66 -27.46 21.96
CA CYS A 62 -10.26 -27.87 22.13
C CYS A 62 -9.32 -27.10 21.18
N PHE A 63 -9.73 -26.86 19.93
CA PHE A 63 -8.97 -26.05 18.98
C PHE A 63 -8.87 -24.58 19.44
N ALA A 64 -9.96 -23.98 19.90
CA ALA A 64 -9.95 -22.61 20.42
C ALA A 64 -9.10 -22.46 21.69
N GLU A 65 -9.10 -23.45 22.58
CA GLU A 65 -8.25 -23.48 23.78
C GLU A 65 -6.77 -23.66 23.41
N GLN A 66 -6.47 -24.52 22.44
CA GLN A 66 -5.12 -24.67 21.91
C GLN A 66 -4.60 -23.36 21.34
N HIS A 67 -5.41 -22.63 20.57
CA HIS A 67 -4.99 -21.37 19.99
C HIS A 67 -4.67 -20.31 21.06
N LYS A 68 -5.37 -20.32 22.20
CA LYS A 68 -5.16 -19.35 23.30
C LYS A 68 -3.98 -19.69 24.19
N ASN A 69 -3.76 -20.96 24.49
CA ASN A 69 -2.83 -21.40 25.54
C ASN A 69 -1.61 -22.16 24.99
N ASP A 70 -1.56 -22.36 23.67
CA ASP A 70 -0.59 -23.21 22.96
C ASP A 70 -0.50 -24.68 23.43
N VAL A 71 -1.39 -25.08 24.34
CA VAL A 71 -1.52 -26.42 24.90
C VAL A 71 -2.89 -26.96 24.55
N ILE A 72 -2.94 -28.16 23.95
CA ILE A 72 -4.19 -28.86 23.72
C ILE A 72 -4.59 -29.60 24.99
N GLN A 73 -5.73 -29.23 25.57
CA GLN A 73 -6.36 -30.00 26.64
C GLN A 73 -7.57 -30.74 26.07
N TYR A 74 -7.48 -32.08 26.08
CA TYR A 74 -8.59 -32.92 25.64
C TYR A 74 -9.42 -33.37 26.86
N PRO A 75 -10.75 -33.24 26.82
CA PRO A 75 -11.60 -33.81 27.84
C PRO A 75 -11.53 -35.35 27.80
N ALA A 76 -11.90 -36.01 28.91
CA ALA A 76 -11.88 -37.47 29.00
C ALA A 76 -12.78 -38.17 27.95
N GLU A 77 -13.80 -37.47 27.47
CA GLU A 77 -14.72 -37.93 26.42
C GLU A 77 -14.19 -37.74 24.98
N ALA A 78 -12.99 -37.15 24.78
CA ALA A 78 -12.38 -36.99 23.47
C ALA A 78 -11.83 -38.32 22.93
N ASP A 79 -12.30 -38.71 21.76
CA ASP A 79 -11.88 -39.89 21.02
C ASP A 79 -10.82 -39.55 19.96
N ASP A 80 -10.34 -40.56 19.26
CA ASP A 80 -9.25 -40.40 18.29
C ASP A 80 -9.67 -39.60 17.06
N GLU A 81 -10.95 -39.63 16.67
CA GLU A 81 -11.50 -38.80 15.59
C GLU A 81 -11.43 -37.31 15.97
N MET A 82 -11.88 -36.94 17.18
CA MET A 82 -11.79 -35.58 17.69
C MET A 82 -10.34 -35.09 17.78
N ARG A 83 -9.43 -35.94 18.28
CA ARG A 83 -7.99 -35.60 18.36
C ARG A 83 -7.39 -35.38 16.98
N LYS A 84 -7.73 -36.23 16.01
CA LYS A 84 -7.26 -36.12 14.64
C LYS A 84 -7.77 -34.84 13.98
N SER A 85 -9.07 -34.55 14.05
CA SER A 85 -9.65 -33.34 13.44
C SER A 85 -9.02 -32.07 14.01
N VAL A 86 -8.76 -32.03 15.33
CA VAL A 86 -8.10 -30.89 15.97
C VAL A 86 -6.64 -30.79 15.50
N ALA A 87 -5.89 -31.89 15.48
CA ALA A 87 -4.50 -31.89 15.03
C ALA A 87 -4.33 -31.45 13.56
N ASP A 88 -5.24 -31.89 12.68
CA ASP A 88 -5.26 -31.50 11.27
C ASP A 88 -5.57 -29.99 11.13
N ALA A 89 -6.55 -29.48 11.87
CA ALA A 89 -6.90 -28.05 11.88
C ALA A 89 -5.77 -27.17 12.42
N VAL A 90 -5.09 -27.59 13.51
CA VAL A 90 -3.92 -26.88 14.06
C VAL A 90 -2.78 -26.84 13.06
N THR A 91 -2.51 -27.95 12.39
CA THR A 91 -1.48 -28.04 11.35
C THR A 91 -1.80 -27.12 10.17
N TYR A 92 -3.04 -27.16 9.69
CA TYR A 92 -3.53 -26.29 8.62
C TYR A 92 -3.34 -24.81 8.99
N PHE A 93 -3.87 -24.41 10.15
CA PHE A 93 -3.83 -23.03 10.61
C PHE A 93 -2.39 -22.51 10.73
N ARG A 94 -1.50 -23.26 11.40
CA ARG A 94 -0.09 -22.86 11.56
C ARG A 94 0.63 -22.71 10.23
N ASN A 95 0.37 -23.62 9.27
CA ASN A 95 0.95 -23.53 7.94
C ASN A 95 0.46 -22.30 7.17
N GLN A 96 -0.84 -21.98 7.28
CA GLN A 96 -1.41 -20.81 6.62
C GLN A 96 -0.91 -19.50 7.22
N VAL A 97 -0.91 -19.35 8.55
CA VAL A 97 -0.35 -18.16 9.22
C VAL A 97 1.11 -17.93 8.81
N LYS A 98 1.92 -18.99 8.72
CA LYS A 98 3.31 -18.88 8.27
C LYS A 98 3.40 -18.38 6.82
N LYS A 99 2.63 -18.98 5.92
CA LYS A 99 2.60 -18.63 4.50
C LYS A 99 2.15 -17.19 4.29
N ASP A 100 1.10 -16.78 4.99
CA ASP A 100 0.53 -15.45 4.90
C ASP A 100 1.52 -14.39 5.39
N LYS A 101 2.19 -14.64 6.53
CA LYS A 101 3.26 -13.77 7.01
C LYS A 101 4.34 -13.53 5.95
N GLU A 102 4.86 -14.60 5.34
CA GLU A 102 5.89 -14.50 4.31
C GLU A 102 5.38 -13.75 3.06
N ALA A 103 4.13 -14.01 2.66
CA ALA A 103 3.49 -13.36 1.53
C ALA A 103 3.29 -11.86 1.77
N PHE A 104 2.70 -11.45 2.90
CA PHE A 104 2.50 -10.05 3.26
C PHE A 104 3.84 -9.31 3.41
N GLN A 105 4.85 -9.96 3.99
CA GLN A 105 6.18 -9.35 4.13
C GLN A 105 6.85 -9.08 2.78
N SER A 106 6.70 -9.99 1.80
CA SER A 106 7.21 -9.77 0.45
C SER A 106 6.38 -8.73 -0.31
N ARG A 107 5.05 -8.79 -0.19
CA ARG A 107 4.12 -7.89 -0.89
C ARG A 107 4.32 -6.44 -0.47
N MET A 108 4.45 -6.16 0.82
CA MET A 108 4.60 -4.79 1.30
C MET A 108 5.83 -4.07 0.69
N LEU A 109 6.93 -4.79 0.43
CA LEU A 109 8.12 -4.22 -0.19
C LEU A 109 7.88 -3.96 -1.68
N LYS A 110 7.17 -4.86 -2.37
CA LYS A 110 6.75 -4.66 -3.76
C LYS A 110 5.79 -3.48 -3.90
N ASP A 111 4.92 -3.25 -2.91
CA ASP A 111 3.98 -2.13 -2.90
C ASP A 111 4.67 -0.76 -2.71
N VAL A 112 5.90 -0.73 -2.17
CA VAL A 112 6.74 0.48 -2.16
C VAL A 112 7.42 0.65 -3.51
N ASP A 113 7.92 -0.44 -4.09
CA ASP A 113 8.56 -0.42 -5.40
C ASP A 113 7.60 -0.01 -6.52
N SER A 114 6.33 -0.39 -6.45
CA SER A 114 5.29 -0.01 -7.43
C SER A 114 5.03 1.49 -7.53
N ILE A 115 5.49 2.30 -6.57
CA ILE A 115 5.45 3.77 -6.66
C ILE A 115 6.25 4.25 -7.88
N HIS A 116 7.32 3.53 -8.25
CA HIS A 116 8.09 3.80 -9.46
C HIS A 116 7.24 3.64 -10.72
N ASP A 117 6.35 2.66 -10.77
CA ASP A 117 5.50 2.41 -11.94
C ASP A 117 4.62 3.62 -12.23
N SER A 118 3.91 4.10 -11.21
CA SER A 118 3.08 5.29 -11.30
C SER A 118 3.88 6.54 -11.64
N TYR A 119 5.12 6.64 -11.13
CA TYR A 119 6.02 7.77 -11.43
C TYR A 119 6.43 7.77 -12.90
N TYR A 120 6.82 6.62 -13.45
CA TYR A 120 7.20 6.51 -14.86
C TYR A 120 5.99 6.69 -15.78
N LEU A 121 4.82 6.16 -15.43
CA LEU A 121 3.58 6.40 -16.16
C LEU A 121 3.21 7.89 -16.20
N ALA A 122 3.38 8.60 -15.08
CA ALA A 122 3.17 10.05 -15.03
C ALA A 122 4.10 10.81 -16.00
N LEU A 123 5.38 10.42 -16.09
CA LEU A 123 6.33 11.00 -17.03
C LEU A 123 6.00 10.66 -18.49
N MET A 124 5.41 9.49 -18.75
CA MET A 124 5.11 9.02 -20.10
C MET A 124 3.74 9.46 -20.63
N LEU A 125 2.84 10.01 -19.80
CA LEU A 125 1.54 10.48 -20.31
C LEU A 125 1.68 11.61 -21.36
N PRO A 126 2.52 12.65 -21.17
CA PRO A 126 2.78 13.65 -22.20
C PRO A 126 3.28 13.05 -23.51
N VAL A 127 4.12 12.00 -23.43
CA VAL A 127 4.63 11.26 -24.58
C VAL A 127 3.50 10.54 -25.31
N GLU A 128 2.62 9.85 -24.59
CA GLU A 128 1.47 9.16 -25.20
C GLU A 128 0.55 10.16 -25.93
N PHE A 129 0.27 11.31 -25.32
CA PHE A 129 -0.48 12.38 -25.97
C PHE A 129 0.22 12.92 -27.22
N ALA A 130 1.54 13.12 -27.19
CA ALA A 130 2.30 13.50 -28.37
C ALA A 130 2.26 12.45 -29.49
N LEU A 131 2.21 11.16 -29.15
CA LEU A 131 2.02 10.08 -30.12
C LEU A 131 0.64 10.14 -30.78
N HIS A 132 -0.42 10.49 -30.03
CA HIS A 132 -1.74 10.76 -30.61
C HIS A 132 -1.71 11.95 -31.58
N VAL A 133 -1.11 13.06 -31.18
CA VAL A 133 -0.94 14.25 -32.04
C VAL A 133 -0.14 13.91 -33.30
N SER A 134 0.94 13.13 -33.17
CA SER A 134 1.77 12.66 -34.29
C SER A 134 1.00 11.77 -35.27
N LYS A 135 0.11 10.91 -34.77
CA LYS A 135 -0.79 10.09 -35.61
C LYS A 135 -1.78 10.98 -36.37
N GLU A 136 -2.33 12.01 -35.74
CA GLU A 136 -3.24 12.97 -36.42
C GLU A 136 -2.50 13.80 -37.48
N LYS A 137 -1.32 14.33 -37.16
CA LYS A 137 -0.45 15.07 -38.09
C LYS A 137 -0.19 14.28 -39.36
N ARG A 138 0.19 13.00 -39.22
CA ARG A 138 0.43 12.09 -40.36
C ARG A 138 -0.83 11.83 -41.19
N LYS A 139 -1.98 11.61 -40.56
CA LYS A 139 -3.25 11.39 -41.28
C LYS A 139 -3.66 12.62 -42.09
N GLN A 140 -3.52 13.81 -41.54
CA GLN A 140 -3.84 15.04 -42.26
C GLN A 140 -2.85 15.30 -43.40
N LEU A 141 -1.55 15.10 -43.17
CA LEU A 141 -0.50 15.24 -44.20
C LEU A 141 -0.62 14.19 -45.32
N GLY A 142 -1.08 12.98 -45.02
CA GLY A 142 -1.33 11.92 -46.01
C GLY A 142 -2.61 12.10 -46.85
N ASN A 143 -3.57 12.88 -46.35
CA ASN A 143 -4.86 13.13 -47.00
C ASN A 143 -4.90 14.46 -47.79
N LEU A 144 -3.76 15.03 -48.20
CA LEU A 144 -3.72 16.24 -49.02
C LEU A 144 -4.20 15.99 -50.46
N SER A 145 -5.51 15.81 -50.60
CA SER A 145 -6.27 16.21 -51.78
C SER A 145 -7.15 17.40 -51.37
N SER A 146 -6.73 18.61 -51.74
CA SER A 146 -7.52 19.85 -51.82
C SER A 146 -8.15 20.43 -50.53
N GLU A 147 -7.79 21.69 -50.23
CA GLU A 147 -8.58 22.70 -49.50
C GLU A 147 -8.79 22.59 -47.96
N LYS A 148 -7.78 22.16 -47.20
CA LYS A 148 -7.70 22.54 -45.77
C LYS A 148 -6.39 23.25 -45.48
N ILE A 149 -6.48 24.48 -44.97
CA ILE A 149 -5.35 25.20 -44.37
C ILE A 149 -4.94 24.39 -43.13
N VAL A 150 -3.86 23.63 -43.24
CA VAL A 150 -3.26 22.97 -42.08
C VAL A 150 -2.54 24.05 -41.28
N VAL A 151 -3.09 24.44 -40.12
CA VAL A 151 -2.41 25.33 -39.19
C VAL A 151 -1.27 24.52 -38.56
N ALA A 152 -0.03 24.83 -38.95
CA ALA A 152 1.15 24.05 -38.54
C ALA A 152 1.28 23.90 -37.00
N ASN A 153 0.76 24.88 -36.26
CA ASN A 153 0.88 25.00 -34.80
C ASN A 153 -0.02 24.01 -34.02
N ASP A 154 -1.06 23.44 -34.65
CA ASP A 154 -1.96 22.47 -34.00
C ASP A 154 -1.23 21.21 -33.51
N TYR A 155 -0.03 20.96 -34.06
CA TYR A 155 0.78 19.77 -33.79
C TYR A 155 2.00 20.03 -32.90
N ASN A 156 2.09 21.19 -32.25
CA ASN A 156 3.23 21.58 -31.42
C ASN A 156 3.65 20.54 -30.37
N LEU A 157 2.73 19.69 -29.89
CA LEU A 157 3.07 18.65 -28.92
C LEU A 157 3.81 17.45 -29.55
N ALA A 158 3.57 17.15 -30.83
CA ALA A 158 4.27 16.08 -31.54
C ALA A 158 5.76 16.40 -31.70
N ASP A 159 6.09 17.67 -31.92
CA ASP A 159 7.45 18.16 -32.12
C ASP A 159 8.04 18.80 -30.84
N ASN A 160 7.40 18.61 -29.68
CA ASN A 160 7.80 19.22 -28.40
C ASN A 160 9.17 18.70 -27.93
N LYS A 161 10.10 19.62 -27.64
CA LYS A 161 11.49 19.29 -27.32
C LYS A 161 11.64 18.49 -26.02
N VAL A 162 10.81 18.76 -25.02
CA VAL A 162 10.83 18.07 -23.72
C VAL A 162 10.26 16.67 -23.83
N VAL A 163 9.22 16.48 -24.63
CA VAL A 163 8.66 15.15 -24.95
C VAL A 163 9.70 14.28 -25.67
N GLN A 164 10.39 14.83 -26.67
CA GLN A 164 11.45 14.10 -27.37
C GLN A 164 12.58 13.71 -26.40
N ALA A 165 13.00 14.65 -25.55
CA ALA A 165 14.00 14.35 -24.52
C ALA A 165 13.56 13.26 -23.52
N LEU A 166 12.26 13.11 -23.22
CA LEU A 166 11.74 12.01 -22.40
C LEU A 166 11.74 10.67 -23.14
N LEU A 167 11.45 10.68 -24.46
CA LEU A 167 11.53 9.50 -25.31
C LEU A 167 12.98 8.99 -25.43
N ASP A 168 13.92 9.90 -25.61
CA ASP A 168 15.35 9.60 -25.74
C ASP A 168 16.04 9.31 -24.39
N PHE A 169 15.31 9.44 -23.28
CA PHE A 169 15.87 9.25 -21.95
C PHE A 169 16.08 7.76 -21.61
N GLU A 170 17.25 7.24 -21.97
CA GLU A 170 17.57 5.81 -21.88
C GLU A 170 17.32 5.17 -20.49
N PRO A 171 17.74 5.74 -19.35
CA PRO A 171 17.40 5.18 -18.03
C PRO A 171 15.90 4.97 -17.79
N LEU A 172 15.05 5.89 -18.24
CA LEU A 172 13.60 5.72 -18.14
C LEU A 172 13.10 4.61 -19.06
N GLN A 173 13.60 4.54 -20.30
CA GLN A 173 13.22 3.48 -21.24
C GLN A 173 13.63 2.08 -20.73
N GLN A 174 14.80 1.96 -20.11
CA GLN A 174 15.25 0.72 -19.47
C GLN A 174 14.31 0.30 -18.33
N GLN A 175 13.92 1.24 -17.45
CA GLN A 175 12.99 0.97 -16.35
C GLN A 175 11.58 0.56 -16.86
N LEU A 176 11.07 1.24 -17.89
CA LEU A 176 9.79 0.90 -18.53
C LEU A 176 9.83 -0.52 -19.11
N GLY A 177 10.93 -0.89 -19.78
CA GLY A 177 11.13 -2.23 -20.35
C GLY A 177 11.19 -3.33 -19.28
N GLN A 178 11.98 -3.13 -18.22
CA GLN A 178 12.11 -4.09 -17.11
C GLN A 178 10.76 -4.35 -16.41
N ARG A 179 9.95 -3.31 -16.26
CA ARG A 179 8.65 -3.36 -15.58
C ARG A 179 7.48 -3.66 -16.53
N SER A 180 7.75 -3.81 -17.83
CA SER A 180 6.72 -3.97 -18.88
C SER A 180 5.63 -2.88 -18.83
N LEU A 181 6.03 -1.64 -18.56
CA LEU A 181 5.12 -0.51 -18.40
C LEU A 181 4.92 0.22 -19.73
N SER A 182 3.67 0.35 -20.17
CA SER A 182 3.34 1.13 -21.34
C SER A 182 1.89 1.60 -21.31
N TRP A 183 1.66 2.86 -21.69
CA TRP A 183 0.33 3.37 -21.96
C TRP A 183 -0.37 2.67 -23.14
N SER A 184 0.38 1.97 -23.99
CA SER A 184 -0.20 1.19 -25.09
C SER A 184 -1.13 0.06 -24.61
N ALA A 185 -0.94 -0.43 -23.39
CA ALA A 185 -1.84 -1.39 -22.75
C ALA A 185 -3.21 -0.79 -22.39
N TYR A 186 -3.30 0.54 -22.33
CA TYR A 186 -4.49 1.31 -21.93
C TYR A 186 -4.90 2.29 -23.04
N ARG A 187 -4.75 1.84 -24.31
CA ARG A 187 -4.93 2.70 -25.50
C ARG A 187 -6.32 3.32 -25.59
N ASP A 188 -7.35 2.61 -25.14
CA ASP A 188 -8.73 3.09 -25.22
C ASP A 188 -8.92 4.26 -24.25
N ASP A 189 -8.45 4.11 -23.01
CA ASP A 189 -8.42 5.18 -22.01
C ASP A 189 -7.63 6.39 -22.50
N THR A 190 -6.39 6.18 -22.97
CA THR A 190 -5.53 7.29 -23.40
C THR A 190 -6.04 7.99 -24.66
N SER A 191 -6.72 7.26 -25.55
CA SER A 191 -7.42 7.85 -26.70
C SER A 191 -8.58 8.75 -26.27
N ILE A 192 -9.36 8.32 -25.28
CA ILE A 192 -10.47 9.11 -24.72
C ILE A 192 -9.90 10.34 -24.02
N TRP A 193 -8.89 10.17 -23.17
CA TRP A 193 -8.26 11.30 -22.46
C TRP A 193 -7.65 12.31 -23.42
N TYR A 194 -7.02 11.86 -24.50
CA TYR A 194 -6.50 12.76 -25.52
C TYR A 194 -7.63 13.60 -26.17
N LYS A 195 -8.73 12.97 -26.56
CA LYS A 195 -9.84 13.63 -27.27
C LYS A 195 -10.67 14.54 -26.37
N ASP A 196 -10.98 14.07 -25.17
CA ASP A 196 -12.00 14.69 -24.32
C ASP A 196 -11.38 15.55 -23.21
N ILE A 197 -10.14 15.24 -22.80
CA ILE A 197 -9.45 15.96 -21.74
C ILE A 197 -8.41 16.93 -22.34
N LEU A 198 -7.41 16.42 -23.06
CA LEU A 198 -6.30 17.26 -23.53
C LEU A 198 -6.78 18.30 -24.55
N LYS A 199 -7.56 17.89 -25.58
CA LYS A 199 -8.07 18.83 -26.59
C LYS A 199 -9.07 19.85 -26.04
N ALA A 200 -9.71 19.55 -24.91
CA ALA A 200 -10.63 20.48 -24.26
C ALA A 200 -9.89 21.51 -23.38
N ASP A 201 -8.69 21.17 -22.89
CA ASP A 201 -7.90 21.96 -21.96
C ASP A 201 -7.45 23.32 -22.51
N GLU A 202 -7.67 24.39 -21.74
CA GLU A 202 -7.41 25.77 -22.16
C GLU A 202 -5.92 26.08 -22.29
N ALA A 203 -5.07 25.55 -21.39
CA ALA A 203 -3.64 25.79 -21.43
C ALA A 203 -3.01 25.08 -22.64
N TYR A 204 -3.50 23.87 -22.96
CA TYR A 204 -3.09 23.16 -24.17
C TYR A 204 -3.52 23.91 -25.45
N LYS A 205 -4.77 24.39 -25.52
CA LYS A 205 -5.25 25.22 -26.64
C LYS A 205 -4.39 26.47 -26.82
N ALA A 206 -4.03 27.16 -25.74
CA ALA A 206 -3.15 28.32 -25.79
C ALA A 206 -1.75 27.96 -26.33
N TYR A 207 -1.20 26.82 -25.93
CA TYR A 207 0.08 26.32 -26.43
C TYR A 207 0.03 25.96 -27.93
N GLN A 208 -1.10 25.45 -28.43
CA GLN A 208 -1.29 25.19 -29.87
C GLN A 208 -1.31 26.47 -30.72
N LEU A 209 -1.56 27.64 -30.15
CA LEU A 209 -1.55 28.90 -30.91
C LEU A 209 -0.14 29.45 -31.15
N LEU A 210 0.88 28.92 -30.47
CA LEU A 210 2.26 29.38 -30.58
C LEU A 210 2.89 28.92 -31.91
N SER A 211 3.49 29.84 -32.68
CA SER A 211 4.11 29.49 -33.97
C SER A 211 5.46 28.78 -33.87
N ASN A 212 6.23 29.06 -32.82
CA ASN A 212 7.50 28.38 -32.54
C ASN A 212 7.74 28.39 -31.04
N PRO A 213 7.17 27.41 -30.30
CA PRO A 213 7.32 27.35 -28.86
C PRO A 213 8.78 27.37 -28.41
N THR A 214 9.09 28.20 -27.42
CA THR A 214 10.39 28.17 -26.74
C THR A 214 10.53 26.90 -25.91
N PHE A 215 11.75 26.53 -25.52
CA PHE A 215 11.97 25.39 -24.62
C PHE A 215 11.18 25.51 -23.31
N GLU A 216 11.07 26.71 -22.74
CA GLU A 216 10.29 26.93 -21.52
C GLU A 216 8.79 26.75 -21.76
N GLN A 217 8.26 27.19 -22.90
CA GLN A 217 6.85 26.94 -23.26
C GLN A 217 6.58 25.46 -23.49
N ASP A 218 7.50 24.74 -24.14
CA ASP A 218 7.46 23.28 -24.30
C ASP A 218 7.43 22.56 -22.94
N LYS A 219 8.24 23.04 -21.99
CA LYS A 219 8.33 22.50 -20.63
C LYS A 219 7.09 22.82 -19.80
N GLU A 220 6.52 24.01 -19.95
CA GLU A 220 5.31 24.44 -19.23
C GLU A 220 4.10 23.57 -19.59
N VAL A 221 3.88 23.26 -20.87
CA VAL A 221 2.77 22.38 -21.27
C VAL A 221 2.95 20.96 -20.76
N VAL A 222 4.17 20.41 -20.78
CA VAL A 222 4.47 19.07 -20.22
C VAL A 222 4.23 19.07 -18.70
N LEU A 223 4.67 20.11 -17.99
CA LEU A 223 4.38 20.28 -16.56
C LEU A 223 2.89 20.42 -16.28
N HIS A 224 2.13 21.07 -17.16
CA HIS A 224 0.68 21.21 -17.04
C HIS A 224 -0.01 19.85 -17.19
N ILE A 225 0.33 19.08 -18.23
CA ILE A 225 -0.20 17.72 -18.44
C ILE A 225 0.01 16.86 -17.20
N VAL A 226 1.23 16.84 -16.65
CA VAL A 226 1.51 16.04 -15.45
C VAL A 226 0.78 16.61 -14.22
N LYS A 227 0.90 17.91 -13.91
CA LYS A 227 0.36 18.47 -12.65
C LYS A 227 -1.15 18.58 -12.59
N ARG A 228 -1.79 18.88 -13.73
CA ARG A 228 -3.21 19.25 -13.82
C ARG A 228 -4.02 18.13 -14.45
N LEU A 229 -3.53 17.50 -15.51
CA LEU A 229 -4.30 16.41 -16.12
C LEU A 229 -4.09 15.13 -15.31
N PHE A 230 -2.86 14.62 -15.24
CA PHE A 230 -2.59 13.35 -14.56
C PHE A 230 -2.98 13.35 -13.07
N PHE A 231 -2.57 14.38 -12.30
CA PHE A 231 -2.80 14.43 -10.84
C PHE A 231 -4.09 15.11 -10.37
N LYS A 232 -4.89 15.71 -11.26
CA LYS A 232 -6.10 16.46 -10.84
C LYS A 232 -7.33 16.20 -11.69
N HIS A 233 -7.21 15.62 -12.89
CA HIS A 233 -8.38 15.29 -13.67
C HIS A 233 -9.11 14.09 -13.05
N PRO A 234 -10.42 14.19 -12.74
CA PRO A 234 -11.16 13.12 -12.06
C PRO A 234 -11.06 11.77 -12.75
N THR A 235 -11.25 11.72 -14.07
CA THR A 235 -11.17 10.47 -14.85
C THR A 235 -9.81 9.77 -14.72
N ILE A 236 -8.72 10.53 -14.72
CA ILE A 236 -7.37 9.95 -14.62
C ILE A 236 -7.10 9.55 -13.16
N GLN A 237 -7.61 10.30 -12.19
CA GLN A 237 -7.52 9.92 -10.78
C GLN A 237 -8.23 8.59 -10.51
N THR A 238 -9.48 8.42 -10.96
CA THR A 238 -10.21 7.17 -10.81
C THR A 238 -9.48 6.00 -11.46
N PHE A 239 -8.94 6.18 -12.68
CA PHE A 239 -8.13 5.15 -13.32
C PHE A 239 -6.90 4.77 -12.47
N MET A 240 -6.20 5.75 -11.90
CA MET A 240 -5.03 5.50 -11.07
C MET A 240 -5.39 4.83 -9.74
N GLU A 241 -6.53 5.16 -9.15
CA GLU A 241 -7.07 4.51 -7.94
C GLU A 241 -7.43 3.03 -8.21
N GLU A 242 -7.96 2.72 -9.38
CA GLU A 242 -8.22 1.33 -9.80
C GLU A 242 -6.91 0.55 -10.03
N LYS A 243 -5.87 1.23 -10.53
CA LYS A 243 -4.57 0.62 -10.83
C LYS A 243 -3.67 0.44 -9.59
N ASP A 244 -3.68 1.41 -8.69
CA ASP A 244 -2.87 1.46 -7.47
C ASP A 244 -3.80 1.59 -6.26
N LEU A 245 -3.95 0.49 -5.50
CA LEU A 245 -4.77 0.44 -4.29
C LEU A 245 -4.33 1.45 -3.21
N TYR A 246 -3.09 1.93 -3.26
CA TYR A 246 -2.54 2.92 -2.33
C TYR A 246 -2.34 4.29 -3.00
N TRP A 247 -3.10 4.58 -4.05
CA TRP A 247 -2.96 5.82 -4.81
C TRP A 247 -3.12 7.07 -3.94
N GLU A 248 -4.01 7.03 -2.95
CA GLU A 248 -4.23 8.15 -2.03
C GLU A 248 -2.93 8.56 -1.33
N GLU A 249 -2.18 7.60 -0.80
CA GLU A 249 -0.88 7.84 -0.14
C GLU A 249 0.26 8.08 -1.14
N ASN A 250 0.25 7.38 -2.26
CA ASN A 250 1.35 7.37 -3.23
C ASN A 250 1.33 8.61 -4.13
N SER A 251 0.15 9.13 -4.50
CA SER A 251 -0.01 10.20 -5.48
C SER A 251 0.81 11.46 -5.17
N GLY A 252 0.92 11.82 -3.88
CA GLY A 252 1.72 12.95 -3.43
C GLY A 252 3.22 12.75 -3.68
N ILE A 253 3.72 11.53 -3.47
CA ILE A 253 5.12 11.15 -3.72
C ILE A 253 5.38 11.17 -5.23
N VAL A 254 4.55 10.48 -6.00
CA VAL A 254 4.64 10.39 -7.47
C VAL A 254 4.60 11.79 -8.09
N LYS A 255 3.69 12.66 -7.62
CA LYS A 255 3.62 14.06 -8.06
C LYS A 255 4.89 14.82 -7.77
N SER A 256 5.44 14.66 -6.58
CA SER A 256 6.70 15.31 -6.21
C SER A 256 7.83 14.90 -7.14
N LEU A 257 7.97 13.60 -7.41
CA LEU A 257 9.02 13.04 -8.28
C LEU A 257 8.83 13.50 -9.73
N GLY A 258 7.66 13.25 -10.32
CA GLY A 258 7.33 13.64 -11.70
C GLY A 258 7.55 15.12 -11.97
N VAL A 259 7.02 15.97 -11.08
CA VAL A 259 7.17 17.43 -11.22
C VAL A 259 8.62 17.87 -11.08
N LYS A 260 9.37 17.32 -10.12
CA LYS A 260 10.77 17.72 -9.91
C LYS A 260 11.65 17.28 -11.07
N THR A 261 11.49 16.06 -11.59
CA THR A 261 12.22 15.56 -12.77
C THR A 261 12.02 16.45 -13.98
N ILE A 262 10.78 16.84 -14.27
CA ILE A 262 10.51 17.74 -15.40
C ILE A 262 11.04 19.14 -15.12
N LYS A 263 10.87 19.67 -13.90
CA LYS A 263 11.34 21.02 -13.55
C LYS A 263 12.85 21.16 -13.56
N SER A 264 13.60 20.15 -13.13
CA SER A 264 15.06 20.21 -13.04
C SER A 264 15.76 20.14 -14.39
N TYR A 265 15.08 19.63 -15.42
CA TYR A 265 15.63 19.52 -16.77
C TYR A 265 15.80 20.89 -17.45
N GLN A 266 16.98 21.16 -18.00
CA GLN A 266 17.35 22.47 -18.58
C GLN A 266 17.56 22.45 -20.10
N GLY A 267 17.52 21.29 -20.76
CA GLY A 267 17.62 21.19 -22.23
C GLY A 267 19.00 21.49 -22.83
N GLN A 268 20.05 21.71 -22.02
CA GLN A 268 21.40 22.11 -22.45
C GLN A 268 22.33 20.92 -22.74
N GLY A 269 21.79 19.80 -23.26
CA GLY A 269 22.56 18.58 -23.53
C GLY A 269 22.74 17.65 -22.31
N GLU A 270 22.41 18.11 -21.11
CA GLU A 270 22.30 17.26 -19.92
C GLU A 270 21.05 16.38 -20.02
N PRO A 271 21.16 15.05 -19.83
CA PRO A 271 19.99 14.16 -19.86
C PRO A 271 19.08 14.40 -18.65
N PHE A 272 17.85 13.89 -18.72
CA PHE A 272 17.01 13.75 -17.54
C PHE A 272 17.70 12.93 -16.45
N GLN A 273 17.23 13.10 -15.21
CA GLN A 273 17.66 12.28 -14.08
C GLN A 273 16.42 11.72 -13.38
N LEU A 274 16.41 10.40 -13.17
CA LEU A 274 15.39 9.77 -12.34
C LEU A 274 15.69 10.07 -10.88
N LEU A 275 14.62 10.40 -10.15
CA LEU A 275 14.71 10.68 -8.73
C LEU A 275 14.41 9.41 -7.94
N GLU A 276 15.17 9.19 -6.87
CA GLU A 276 14.92 8.13 -5.92
C GLU A 276 13.73 8.47 -5.02
N LEU A 277 13.05 7.43 -4.51
CA LEU A 277 11.91 7.61 -3.61
C LEU A 277 12.33 8.30 -2.30
N SER A 278 13.49 7.93 -1.77
CA SER A 278 14.10 8.47 -0.56
C SER A 278 15.62 8.56 -0.72
N ALA A 279 16.25 9.53 -0.05
CA ALA A 279 17.71 9.67 -0.05
C ALA A 279 18.40 8.52 0.73
N ASN A 280 17.70 7.90 1.69
CA ASN A 280 18.19 6.77 2.48
C ASN A 280 17.24 5.58 2.31
N LEU A 281 16.99 5.19 1.06
CA LEU A 281 15.96 4.19 0.73
C LEU A 281 16.20 2.85 1.45
N GLU A 282 17.45 2.41 1.56
CA GLU A 282 17.81 1.16 2.23
C GLU A 282 17.42 1.18 3.72
N ASP A 283 17.87 2.18 4.48
CA ASP A 283 17.47 2.40 5.89
C ASP A 283 15.95 2.54 6.06
N ASP A 284 15.29 3.13 5.06
CA ASP A 284 13.85 3.30 5.05
C ASP A 284 13.12 1.95 4.93
N LEU A 285 13.55 1.12 3.98
CA LEU A 285 13.01 -0.22 3.76
C LEU A 285 13.35 -1.20 4.88
N ASP A 286 14.51 -1.09 5.50
CA ASP A 286 14.93 -1.96 6.61
C ASP A 286 14.06 -1.74 7.84
N TYR A 287 13.89 -0.49 8.29
CA TYR A 287 12.92 -0.15 9.33
C TYR A 287 11.50 -0.62 8.99
N PHE A 288 11.06 -0.46 7.75
CA PHE A 288 9.71 -0.83 7.36
C PHE A 288 9.50 -2.34 7.52
N ARG A 289 10.48 -3.13 7.08
CA ARG A 289 10.53 -4.57 7.25
C ARG A 289 10.63 -4.97 8.72
N ASP A 290 11.48 -4.31 9.48
CA ASP A 290 11.75 -4.63 10.88
C ASP A 290 10.55 -4.30 11.76
N LEU A 291 9.88 -3.17 11.54
CA LEU A 291 8.69 -2.78 12.29
C LEU A 291 7.62 -3.86 12.16
N PHE A 292 7.35 -4.31 10.93
CA PHE A 292 6.40 -5.39 10.67
C PHE A 292 6.82 -6.72 11.34
N LYS A 293 8.08 -7.13 11.17
CA LYS A 293 8.60 -8.39 11.72
C LYS A 293 8.55 -8.41 13.25
N ILE A 294 8.97 -7.32 13.89
CA ILE A 294 9.01 -7.17 15.34
C ILE A 294 7.61 -7.15 15.91
N THR A 295 6.67 -6.42 15.28
CA THR A 295 5.27 -6.44 15.73
C THR A 295 4.69 -7.85 15.67
N PHE A 296 4.92 -8.59 14.59
CA PHE A 296 4.46 -9.97 14.49
C PHE A 296 5.09 -10.88 15.55
N ALA A 297 6.41 -10.78 15.75
CA ALA A 297 7.15 -11.65 16.66
C ALA A 297 6.74 -11.48 18.12
N ASN A 298 6.28 -10.29 18.51
CA ASN A 298 5.87 -9.96 19.88
C ASN A 298 4.35 -9.73 19.99
N ASN A 299 3.56 -10.23 19.04
CA ASN A 299 2.13 -9.95 18.94
C ASN A 299 1.37 -10.28 20.22
N GLU A 300 1.60 -11.48 20.78
CA GLU A 300 0.93 -11.95 22.00
C GLU A 300 1.30 -11.10 23.22
N GLU A 301 2.59 -10.76 23.36
CA GLU A 301 3.06 -9.88 24.43
C GLU A 301 2.41 -8.51 24.34
N TYR A 302 2.37 -7.92 23.15
CA TYR A 302 1.78 -6.60 22.95
C TYR A 302 0.26 -6.62 23.12
N GLU A 303 -0.43 -7.67 22.69
CA GLU A 303 -1.87 -7.85 22.96
C GLU A 303 -2.14 -7.93 24.47
N ALA A 304 -1.33 -8.67 25.23
CA ALA A 304 -1.47 -8.77 26.68
C ALA A 304 -1.23 -7.41 27.38
N ILE A 305 -0.19 -6.66 26.96
CA ILE A 305 0.10 -5.31 27.46
C ILE A 305 -1.08 -4.35 27.17
N VAL A 306 -1.59 -4.36 25.95
CA VAL A 306 -2.74 -3.54 25.54
C VAL A 306 -3.98 -3.94 26.34
N ALA A 307 -4.27 -5.23 26.48
CA ALA A 307 -5.41 -5.74 27.25
C ALA A 307 -5.34 -5.37 28.73
N GLU A 308 -4.16 -5.44 29.36
CA GLU A 308 -3.98 -5.06 30.77
C GLU A 308 -4.35 -3.59 31.02
N LYS A 309 -3.89 -2.69 30.17
CA LYS A 309 -4.09 -1.24 30.32
C LYS A 309 -5.43 -0.74 29.78
N SER A 310 -6.12 -1.55 28.98
CA SER A 310 -7.44 -1.23 28.43
C SER A 310 -8.61 -1.75 29.27
N LYS A 311 -8.40 -2.37 30.44
CA LYS A 311 -9.48 -2.93 31.29
C LYS A 311 -10.60 -1.95 31.68
N ASN A 312 -10.30 -0.65 31.75
CA ASN A 312 -11.29 0.40 32.05
C ASN A 312 -12.08 0.85 30.81
N TRP A 313 -11.67 0.40 29.64
CA TRP A 313 -12.34 0.59 28.37
C TRP A 313 -13.04 -0.73 28.04
N GLU A 314 -14.21 -0.68 27.39
CA GLU A 314 -14.85 -1.90 26.94
C GLU A 314 -13.99 -2.55 25.83
N ILE A 315 -13.10 -3.46 26.23
CA ILE A 315 -12.09 -4.11 25.37
C ILE A 315 -12.74 -4.81 24.17
N ASP A 316 -13.95 -5.37 24.37
CA ASP A 316 -14.74 -6.04 23.33
C ASP A 316 -15.29 -5.07 22.26
N ARG A 317 -15.12 -3.74 22.42
CA ARG A 317 -15.51 -2.72 21.45
C ARG A 317 -14.33 -2.01 20.78
N ILE A 318 -13.09 -2.43 21.02
CA ILE A 318 -11.92 -1.82 20.38
C ILE A 318 -11.83 -2.33 18.94
N ALA A 319 -11.82 -1.41 17.99
CA ALA A 319 -11.65 -1.75 16.57
C ALA A 319 -10.30 -2.45 16.36
N LEU A 320 -10.26 -3.49 15.51
CA LEU A 320 -9.02 -4.21 15.23
C LEU A 320 -7.88 -3.27 14.79
N ILE A 321 -8.21 -2.26 13.98
CA ILE A 321 -7.25 -1.26 13.52
C ILE A 321 -6.61 -0.49 14.68
N ASP A 322 -7.35 -0.18 15.75
CA ASP A 322 -6.80 0.51 16.93
C ASP A 322 -5.82 -0.40 17.68
N LYS A 323 -6.14 -1.70 17.80
CA LYS A 323 -5.21 -2.67 18.37
C LYS A 323 -3.92 -2.75 17.57
N VAL A 324 -4.01 -2.83 16.24
CA VAL A 324 -2.84 -2.84 15.35
C VAL A 324 -1.99 -1.57 15.54
N ILE A 325 -2.62 -0.40 15.53
CA ILE A 325 -1.95 0.89 15.74
C ILE A 325 -1.19 0.89 17.08
N LEU A 326 -1.82 0.43 18.16
CA LEU A 326 -1.19 0.36 19.48
C LEU A 326 -0.02 -0.62 19.51
N LYS A 327 -0.18 -1.83 18.94
CA LYS A 327 0.88 -2.85 18.89
C LYS A 327 2.09 -2.37 18.08
N MET A 328 1.87 -1.72 16.94
CA MET A 328 2.96 -1.16 16.13
C MET A 328 3.63 0.05 16.80
N ALA A 329 2.87 0.88 17.52
CA ALA A 329 3.44 1.96 18.30
C ALA A 329 4.33 1.43 19.45
N ILE A 330 3.91 0.38 20.16
CA ILE A 330 4.73 -0.30 21.18
C ILE A 330 6.02 -0.84 20.54
N ALA A 331 5.89 -1.56 19.42
CA ALA A 331 7.04 -2.08 18.69
C ALA A 331 8.06 -0.98 18.33
N GLU A 332 7.57 0.16 17.83
CA GLU A 332 8.43 1.30 17.51
C GLU A 332 9.07 1.94 18.75
N MET A 333 8.29 2.12 19.82
CA MET A 333 8.80 2.69 21.06
C MET A 333 9.90 1.82 21.69
N VAL A 334 9.76 0.50 21.66
CA VAL A 334 10.68 -0.43 22.32
C VAL A 334 11.92 -0.71 21.47
N HIS A 335 11.76 -0.95 20.16
CA HIS A 335 12.85 -1.52 19.35
C HIS A 335 13.58 -0.52 18.45
N PHE A 336 13.10 0.72 18.33
CA PHE A 336 13.72 1.73 17.48
C PHE A 336 14.33 2.85 18.35
N PRO A 337 15.58 2.69 18.81
CA PRO A 337 16.17 3.57 19.81
C PRO A 337 16.41 5.00 19.29
N SER A 338 16.57 5.16 17.98
CA SER A 338 16.80 6.43 17.30
C SER A 338 15.55 7.30 17.15
N ILE A 339 14.35 6.77 17.42
CA ILE A 339 13.08 7.49 17.27
C ILE A 339 12.56 7.92 18.64
N PRO A 340 12.42 9.24 18.91
CA PRO A 340 11.87 9.71 20.18
C PRO A 340 10.44 9.18 20.41
N VAL A 341 10.15 8.75 21.64
CA VAL A 341 8.83 8.22 22.05
C VAL A 341 7.69 9.17 21.65
N LYS A 342 7.85 10.48 21.90
CA LYS A 342 6.84 11.49 21.54
C LYS A 342 6.57 11.57 20.04
N VAL A 343 7.58 11.35 19.20
CA VAL A 343 7.39 11.31 17.75
C VAL A 343 6.55 10.09 17.38
N THR A 344 6.90 8.91 17.89
CA THR A 344 6.11 7.68 17.69
C THR A 344 4.65 7.89 18.07
N ILE A 345 4.38 8.40 19.28
CA ILE A 345 3.02 8.66 19.76
C ILE A 345 2.25 9.58 18.80
N ASN A 346 2.83 10.72 18.43
CA ASN A 346 2.20 11.68 17.52
C ASN A 346 1.88 11.06 16.16
N GLU A 347 2.80 10.30 15.58
CA GLU A 347 2.61 9.69 14.26
C GLU A 347 1.48 8.65 14.27
N PHE A 348 1.43 7.77 15.27
CA PHE A 348 0.36 6.77 15.37
C PHE A 348 -1.01 7.37 15.76
N ILE A 349 -1.03 8.51 16.45
CA ILE A 349 -2.27 9.28 16.65
C ILE A 349 -2.78 9.86 15.33
N GLU A 350 -1.90 10.40 14.47
CA GLU A 350 -2.34 10.88 13.15
C GLU A 350 -2.88 9.73 12.29
N ILE A 351 -2.28 8.55 12.34
CA ILE A 351 -2.78 7.36 11.64
C ILE A 351 -4.19 7.00 12.14
N SER A 352 -4.43 6.99 13.45
CA SER A 352 -5.75 6.62 13.98
C SER A 352 -6.86 7.59 13.56
N LYS A 353 -6.56 8.87 13.29
CA LYS A 353 -7.55 9.83 12.79
C LYS A 353 -8.02 9.52 11.37
N ASN A 354 -7.12 9.02 10.53
CA ASN A 354 -7.39 8.82 9.10
C ASN A 354 -8.00 7.44 8.83
N TYR A 355 -7.63 6.42 9.60
CA TYR A 355 -7.96 5.02 9.30
C TYR A 355 -8.87 4.35 10.33
N SER A 356 -9.22 5.02 11.42
CA SER A 356 -10.07 4.45 12.47
C SER A 356 -11.34 5.29 12.72
N THR A 357 -12.04 5.04 13.82
CA THR A 357 -13.30 5.71 14.14
C THR A 357 -13.06 7.13 14.68
N PRO A 358 -14.06 8.04 14.61
CA PRO A 358 -13.94 9.38 15.18
C PRO A 358 -13.58 9.42 16.68
N LYS A 359 -13.93 8.37 17.43
CA LYS A 359 -13.60 8.24 18.87
C LYS A 359 -12.18 7.70 19.12
N SER A 360 -11.59 7.03 18.13
CA SER A 360 -10.30 6.33 18.25
C SER A 360 -9.13 7.26 18.54
N LYS A 361 -9.17 8.51 18.06
CA LYS A 361 -8.12 9.50 18.36
C LYS A 361 -7.89 9.68 19.87
N GLN A 362 -8.97 9.88 20.64
CA GLN A 362 -8.86 10.14 22.08
C GLN A 362 -8.42 8.87 22.82
N PHE A 363 -8.96 7.73 22.41
CA PHE A 363 -8.62 6.42 22.94
C PHE A 363 -7.13 6.08 22.73
N VAL A 364 -6.67 6.11 21.48
CA VAL A 364 -5.27 5.81 21.12
C VAL A 364 -4.30 6.76 21.81
N ASN A 365 -4.60 8.08 21.83
CA ASN A 365 -3.75 9.05 22.53
C ASN A 365 -3.64 8.73 24.03
N GLY A 366 -4.77 8.58 24.72
CA GLY A 366 -4.77 8.32 26.16
C GLY A 366 -4.08 7.00 26.53
N LEU A 367 -4.27 5.95 25.74
CA LEU A 367 -3.67 4.65 26.01
C LEU A 367 -2.17 4.62 25.68
N LEU A 368 -1.73 5.26 24.59
CA LEU A 368 -0.30 5.35 24.25
C LEU A 368 0.49 6.11 25.31
N ASP A 369 -0.04 7.19 25.87
CA ASP A 369 0.62 7.93 26.95
C ASP A 369 0.79 7.05 28.21
N VAL A 370 -0.24 6.29 28.58
CA VAL A 370 -0.17 5.35 29.71
C VAL A 370 0.85 4.24 29.45
N LEU A 371 0.81 3.64 28.26
CA LEU A 371 1.72 2.57 27.85
C LEU A 371 3.18 3.04 27.82
N ALA A 372 3.44 4.21 27.24
CA ALA A 372 4.77 4.78 27.16
C ALA A 372 5.38 5.01 28.55
N ASN A 373 4.59 5.55 29.49
CA ASN A 373 5.04 5.78 30.86
C ASN A 373 5.31 4.46 31.62
N ASP A 374 4.44 3.47 31.47
CA ASP A 374 4.60 2.15 32.11
C ASP A 374 5.83 1.41 31.58
N LEU A 375 6.02 1.37 30.25
CA LEU A 375 7.17 0.73 29.61
C LEU A 375 8.49 1.45 29.91
N ALA A 376 8.48 2.78 30.03
CA ALA A 376 9.63 3.56 30.46
C ALA A 376 9.97 3.28 31.93
N ALA A 377 8.98 3.23 32.83
CA ALA A 377 9.17 2.92 34.25
C ALA A 377 9.73 1.51 34.47
N LYS A 378 9.35 0.54 33.61
CA LYS A 378 9.89 -0.83 33.60
C LYS A 378 11.30 -0.94 32.99
N GLY A 379 11.85 0.14 32.43
CA GLY A 379 13.15 0.14 31.76
C GLY A 379 13.20 -0.60 30.42
N VAL A 380 12.03 -0.89 29.83
CA VAL A 380 11.90 -1.59 28.53
C VAL A 380 12.24 -0.64 27.38
N ILE A 381 11.80 0.62 27.47
CA ILE A 381 12.12 1.63 26.46
C ILE A 381 13.53 2.15 26.68
N LYS A 382 14.40 1.88 25.71
CA LYS A 382 15.75 2.42 25.65
C LYS A 382 15.92 3.26 24.39
N LYS A 383 16.24 4.54 24.57
CA LYS A 383 16.44 5.49 23.48
C LYS A 383 17.89 5.93 23.45
N SER A 384 18.43 6.09 22.25
CA SER A 384 19.80 6.53 22.01
C SER A 384 19.91 7.19 20.65
N GLY A 385 20.67 8.28 20.55
CA GLY A 385 20.86 9.00 19.29
C GLY A 385 21.04 10.50 19.49
N ARG A 386 21.31 11.21 18.39
CA ARG A 386 21.61 12.66 18.45
C ARG A 386 20.40 13.43 19.00
N GLY A 387 20.58 14.07 20.16
CA GLY A 387 19.52 14.87 20.80
C GLY A 387 18.51 14.07 21.63
N LEU A 388 18.78 12.79 21.91
CA LEU A 388 17.98 11.95 22.80
C LEU A 388 18.66 11.80 24.16
N ILE A 389 17.86 11.54 25.20
CA ILE A 389 18.40 11.13 26.51
C ILE A 389 18.95 9.72 26.34
N ASP A 390 20.27 9.55 26.42
CA ASP A 390 20.93 8.25 26.38
C ASP A 390 20.65 7.50 27.69
N ASN A 391 19.61 6.65 27.68
CA ASN A 391 19.29 5.73 28.76
C ASN A 391 19.69 4.32 28.33
N LYS A 392 21.01 4.04 28.38
CA LYS A 392 21.60 2.72 28.05
C LYS A 392 21.19 1.63 29.04
#